data_AF-A0A343JB00-F1
#
_entry.id   AF-A0A343JB00-F1
#
_cell.length_a   1.000
_cell.length_b   1.000
_cell.length_c   1.000
_cell.angle_alpha   90.00
_cell.angle_beta   90.00
_cell.angle_gamma   90.00
#
_symmetry.space_group_name_H-M   'P 1'
#
loop_
_entity.id
_entity.type
_entity.pdbx_description
1 polymer ?
#
loop_
_entity_poly.entity_id
_entity_poly.type
_entity_poly.pdbx_seq_one_letter_code
_entity_poly.pdbx_strand_id
1 'polypeptide(L)' 'MDIQKEKIEEIYDNTGRKVVKYKQKIINNTLKEEKEIVSKDLNSLISEVRKQLNEWNNMN' A
#
# COMPACT_ATOMS: atom_id res chain seq x y z
N MET A 1 -3.71 12.56 12.82
CA MET A 1 -2.62 12.05 11.95
C MET A 1 -3.01 12.33 10.51
N ASP A 2 -2.07 12.85 9.71
CA ASP A 2 -2.31 13.15 8.30
C ASP A 2 -1.65 12.08 7.42
N ILE A 3 -2.49 11.27 6.77
CA ILE A 3 -2.06 10.16 5.92
C ILE A 3 -2.60 10.35 4.51
N GLN A 4 -1.70 10.24 3.54
CA GLN A 4 -2.04 10.21 2.13
C GLN A 4 -1.87 8.78 1.60
N LYS A 5 -2.87 8.31 0.86
CA LYS A 5 -2.84 7.03 0.16
C LYS A 5 -2.88 7.28 -1.33
N GLU A 6 -1.92 6.74 -2.05
CA GLU A 6 -1.96 6.77 -3.50
C GLU A 6 -2.94 5.73 -4.05
N LYS A 7 -3.22 5.82 -5.35
CA LYS A 7 -4.05 4.85 -6.06
C LYS A 7 -3.40 3.47 -5.97
N ILE A 8 -4.22 2.42 -5.86
CA ILE A 8 -3.73 1.05 -6.05
C ILE A 8 -3.35 0.87 -7.52
N GLU A 9 -2.11 0.50 -7.76
CA GLU A 9 -1.58 0.19 -9.08
C GLU A 9 -1.69 -1.31 -9.35
N GLU A 10 -2.18 -1.65 -10.54
CA GLU A 10 -2.17 -3.02 -11.06
C GLU A 10 -0.90 -3.20 -11.89
N ILE A 11 -0.06 -4.15 -11.50
CA ILE A 11 1.15 -4.51 -12.22
C ILE A 11 0.83 -5.75 -13.04
N TYR A 12 0.86 -5.61 -14.36
CA TYR A 12 0.59 -6.69 -15.30
C TYR A 12 1.85 -7.49 -15.62
N ASP A 13 1.67 -8.71 -16.12
CA ASP A 13 2.76 -9.49 -16.71
C ASP A 13 3.33 -8.81 -17.98
N ASN A 14 4.43 -9.35 -18.50
CA ASN A 14 5.09 -8.84 -19.72
C ASN A 14 4.18 -8.90 -20.97
N THR A 15 3.02 -9.55 -20.90
CA THR A 15 2.04 -9.64 -21.99
C THR A 15 0.88 -8.66 -21.80
N GLY A 16 0.80 -7.97 -20.66
CA GLY A 16 -0.27 -7.03 -20.30
C GLY A 16 -1.61 -7.69 -19.95
N ARG A 17 -1.67 -9.03 -19.86
CA ARG A 17 -2.95 -9.76 -19.79
C ARG A 17 -3.40 -10.13 -18.39
N LYS A 18 -2.45 -10.39 -17.49
CA LYS A 18 -2.74 -10.83 -16.13
C LYS A 18 -2.11 -9.89 -15.12
N VAL A 19 -2.88 -9.45 -14.12
CA VAL A 19 -2.32 -8.78 -12.95
C VAL A 19 -1.49 -9.77 -12.16
N VAL A 20 -0.20 -9.50 -12.02
CA VAL A 20 0.73 -10.33 -11.25
C VAL A 20 0.92 -9.81 -9.84
N LYS A 21 0.79 -8.50 -9.64
CA LYS A 21 0.95 -7.82 -8.37
C LYS A 21 0.09 -6.56 -8.32
N TYR A 22 -0.26 -6.15 -7.13
CA TYR A 22 -0.85 -4.87 -6.78
C TYR A 22 0.15 -4.10 -5.93
N LYS A 23 0.16 -2.78 -6.08
CA LYS A 23 1.05 -1.89 -5.34
C LYS A 23 0.24 -0.71 -4.79
N GLN A 24 0.58 -0.26 -3.59
CA GLN A 24 0.08 1.00 -3.05
C GLN A 24 1.17 1.69 -2.23
N LYS A 25 1.36 2.98 -2.49
CA LYS A 25 2.18 3.85 -1.65
C LYS A 25 1.29 4.56 -0.63
N ILE A 26 1.76 4.59 0.62
CA ILE A 26 1.14 5.33 1.72
C ILE A 26 2.19 6.23 2.37
N ILE A 27 1.79 7.45 2.69
CA ILE A 27 2.66 8.50 3.23
C ILE A 27 2.06 8.98 4.54
N ASN A 28 2.86 8.98 5.59
CA ASN A 28 2.53 9.55 6.89
C ASN A 28 3.28 10.87 7.07
N ASN A 29 2.58 11.98 6.92
CA ASN A 29 3.16 13.31 7.02
C ASN A 29 3.56 13.67 8.47
N THR A 30 2.89 13.07 9.45
CA THR A 30 3.18 13.30 10.89
C THR A 30 4.50 12.64 11.28
N LEU A 31 4.75 11.41 10.83
CA LEU A 31 5.99 10.67 11.11
C LEU A 31 7.11 10.94 10.08
N LYS A 32 6.80 11.65 8.98
CA LYS A 32 7.69 11.84 7.82
C LYS A 32 8.18 10.51 7.23
N GLU A 33 7.30 9.51 7.22
CA GLU A 33 7.57 8.19 6.66
C GLU A 33 6.77 7.95 5.39
N GLU A 34 7.36 7.24 4.44
CA GLU A 34 6.65 6.67 3.30
C GLU A 34 6.84 5.16 3.27
N LYS A 35 5.81 4.44 2.84
CA LYS A 35 5.88 2.99 2.66
C LYS A 35 5.20 2.57 1.38
N GLU A 36 5.89 1.75 0.62
CA GLU A 36 5.37 1.09 -0.56
C GLU A 36 5.07 -0.37 -0.24
N ILE A 37 3.82 -0.78 -0.45
CA ILE A 37 3.37 -2.13 -0.16
C ILE A 37 3.01 -2.79 -1.49
N VAL A 38 3.57 -3.97 -1.73
CA VAL A 38 3.36 -4.76 -2.94
C VAL A 38 2.88 -6.14 -2.55
N SER A 39 1.80 -6.62 -3.16
CA SER A 39 1.27 -7.97 -2.94
C SER A 39 0.79 -8.60 -4.24
N LYS A 40 0.75 -9.94 -4.31
CA LYS A 40 0.17 -10.66 -5.47
C LYS A 40 -1.36 -10.67 -5.48
N ASP A 41 -1.97 -10.34 -4.35
CA ASP A 41 -3.41 -10.42 -4.11
C ASP A 41 -3.91 -9.09 -3.53
N LEU A 42 -5.05 -8.62 -4.02
CA LEU A 42 -5.62 -7.32 -3.66
C LEU A 42 -6.06 -7.27 -2.19
N ASN A 43 -6.67 -8.34 -1.69
CA ASN A 43 -7.12 -8.40 -0.30
C ASN A 43 -5.92 -8.37 0.65
N SER A 44 -4.85 -9.06 0.28
CA SER A 44 -3.59 -9.08 1.01
C SER A 44 -2.93 -7.70 1.00
N LEU A 45 -2.92 -6.98 -0.13
CA LEU A 45 -2.46 -5.59 -0.19
C LEU A 45 -3.26 -4.71 0.77
N ILE A 46 -4.59 -4.77 0.72
CA ILE A 46 -5.47 -3.96 1.58
C ILE A 46 -5.24 -4.29 3.06
N SER A 47 -5.03 -5.56 3.39
CA SER A 47 -4.74 -6.02 4.75
C SER A 47 -3.43 -5.44 5.28
N GLU A 48 -2.35 -5.54 4.50
CA GLU A 48 -1.04 -4.98 4.89
C GLU A 48 -1.07 -3.45 5.00
N VAL A 49 -1.79 -2.77 4.09
CA VAL A 49 -2.01 -1.33 4.19
C VAL A 49 -2.73 -0.99 5.50
N ARG A 50 -3.82 -1.69 5.84
CA ARG A 50 -4.53 -1.47 7.12
C ARG A 50 -3.64 -1.73 8.33
N LYS A 51 -2.83 -2.77 8.28
CA LYS A 51 -1.87 -3.09 9.34
C LYS A 51 -0.87 -1.96 9.54
N GLN A 52 -0.26 -1.46 8.46
CA GLN A 52 0.67 -0.32 8.55
C GLN A 52 0.00 0.92 9.14
N LEU A 53 -1.23 1.24 8.72
CA LEU A 53 -1.96 2.39 9.26
C LEU A 53 -2.23 2.22 10.77
N ASN A 54 -2.55 1.02 11.22
CA ASN A 54 -2.75 0.72 12.63
C ASN A 54 -1.45 0.81 13.43
N GLU A 55 -0.33 0.35 12.88
CA GLU A 55 0.99 0.51 13.50
C GLU A 55 1.31 1.99 13.70
N TRP A 56 1.13 2.82 12.66
CA TRP A 56 1.32 4.26 12.77
C TRP A 56 0.34 4.95 13.73
N ASN A 57 -0.92 4.50 13.79
CA ASN A 57 -1.90 4.99 14.75
C ASN A 57 -1.48 4.69 16.20
N ASN A 58 -0.90 3.52 16.46
CA ASN A 58 -0.52 3.09 17.80
C ASN A 58 0.81 3.69 18.28
N MET A 59 1.62 4.25 17.37
CA MET A 59 2.86 4.95 17.69
C MET A 59 2.63 6.42 18.10
N ASN A 60 1.40 6.91 17.98
CA ASN A 60 1.02 8.32 18.07
C ASN A 60 0.06 8.56 19.24
#